data_AF-A0A401QJ34-F1
#
_entry.id   AF-A0A401QJ34-F1
#
_cell.length_a   1.000
_cell.length_b   1.000
_cell.length_c   1.000
_cell.angle_alpha   90.00
_cell.angle_beta   90.00
_cell.angle_gamma   90.00
#
_symmetry.space_group_name_H-M   'P 1'
#
loop_
_entity.id
_entity.type
_entity.pdbx_description
1 polymer ?
#
loop_
_entity_poly.entity_id
_entity_poly.type
_entity_poly.pdbx_seq_one_letter_code
_entity_poly.pdbx_strand_id
1 'polypeptide(L)'
;SVVYTFPHLTIQEFVAALAQFLTPDPGNIGKFLSGAHKMRDGRFEIFLRFVAGLSSPQAAHLLERFLGPFSHQTTCRVIGWVKEKVEGQFGNTESESGKRKLLNTFHYLFESQNKALAQNTVGSVETLKFSRLRLTQIDCAVLSHVIEFCDTMKHLDLVFCYIQSEGLQRLEPVLHKCQVLR
;
A
#
# COMPACT_ATOMS: atom_id res chain seq x y z
N SER A 1 -25.58 -30.31 6.70
CA SER A 1 -24.36 -29.80 7.34
C SER A 1 -24.38 -28.29 7.20
N VAL A 2 -24.41 -27.53 8.30
CA VAL A 2 -24.27 -26.06 8.23
C VAL A 2 -22.78 -25.79 8.12
N VAL A 3 -22.34 -25.30 6.94
CA VAL A 3 -20.94 -24.95 6.73
C VAL A 3 -20.73 -23.57 7.35
N TYR A 4 -19.93 -23.49 8.41
CA TYR A 4 -19.50 -22.21 8.97
C TYR A 4 -18.41 -21.62 8.07
N THR A 5 -18.70 -20.51 7.39
CA THR A 5 -17.75 -19.78 6.54
C THR A 5 -17.72 -18.31 6.92
N PHE A 6 -16.65 -17.61 6.56
CA PHE A 6 -16.64 -16.16 6.63
C PHE A 6 -17.71 -15.58 5.69
N PRO A 7 -18.45 -14.54 6.11
CA PRO A 7 -19.50 -13.95 5.29
C PRO A 7 -18.93 -13.13 4.12
N HIS A 8 -17.66 -12.70 4.20
CA HIS A 8 -16.97 -11.97 3.13
C HIS A 8 -15.46 -12.26 3.16
N LEU A 9 -14.83 -12.33 1.98
CA LEU A 9 -13.38 -12.58 1.84
C LEU A 9 -12.53 -11.54 2.57
N THR A 10 -12.90 -10.26 2.50
CA THR A 10 -12.20 -9.17 3.20
C THR A 10 -12.16 -9.38 4.72
N ILE A 11 -13.22 -9.95 5.32
CA ILE A 11 -13.23 -10.26 6.75
C ILE A 11 -12.26 -11.40 7.05
N GLN A 12 -12.25 -12.44 6.21
CA GLN A 12 -11.28 -13.53 6.33
C GLN A 12 -9.84 -13.02 6.23
N GLU A 13 -9.55 -12.16 5.26
CA GLU A 13 -8.21 -11.58 5.07
C GLU A 13 -7.81 -10.62 6.19
N PHE A 14 -8.76 -9.83 6.71
CA PHE A 14 -8.53 -8.98 7.88
C PHE A 14 -8.18 -9.82 9.12
N VAL A 15 -8.94 -10.89 9.40
CA VAL A 15 -8.65 -11.80 10.51
C VAL A 15 -7.30 -12.49 10.32
N ALA A 16 -6.96 -12.90 9.10
CA ALA A 16 -5.66 -13.48 8.79
C ALA A 16 -4.51 -12.49 9.02
N ALA A 17 -4.70 -11.21 8.67
CA ALA A 17 -3.73 -10.15 8.92
C ALA A 17 -3.58 -9.90 10.43
N LEU A 18 -4.69 -9.79 11.16
CA LEU A 18 -4.70 -9.59 12.60
C LEU A 18 -3.97 -10.71 13.34
N ALA A 19 -4.14 -11.97 12.91
CA ALA A 19 -3.45 -13.12 13.49
C ALA A 19 -1.92 -13.00 13.45
N GLN A 20 -1.35 -12.30 12.44
CA GLN A 20 0.09 -12.04 12.37
C GLN A 20 0.59 -11.13 13.50
N PHE A 21 -0.27 -10.25 14.03
CA PHE A 21 0.07 -9.33 15.12
C PHE A 21 -0.19 -9.91 16.51
N LEU A 22 -1.08 -10.92 16.61
CA LEU A 22 -1.42 -11.58 17.88
C LEU A 22 -0.56 -12.81 18.19
N THR A 23 0.17 -13.36 17.21
CA THR A 23 0.99 -14.55 17.42
C THR A 23 2.35 -14.16 18.02
N PRO A 24 2.76 -14.73 19.17
CA PRO A 24 4.10 -14.52 19.72
C PRO A 24 5.16 -15.11 18.77
N ASP A 25 6.05 -14.24 18.25
CA ASP A 25 7.07 -14.56 17.24
C ASP A 25 6.54 -15.40 16.06
N PRO A 26 5.85 -14.80 15.07
CA PRO A 26 5.29 -15.52 13.92
C PRO A 26 6.37 -16.11 12.97
N GLY A 27 7.62 -16.22 13.42
CA GLY A 27 8.78 -16.50 12.60
C GLY A 27 9.12 -15.31 11.70
N ASN A 28 9.75 -15.58 10.56
CA ASN A 28 10.12 -14.53 9.60
C ASN A 28 8.88 -14.08 8.79
N ILE A 29 8.00 -13.29 9.40
CA ILE A 29 6.83 -12.65 8.76
C ILE A 29 7.22 -12.01 7.42
N GLY A 30 8.40 -11.39 7.32
CA GLY A 30 8.90 -10.81 6.08
C GLY A 30 9.04 -11.81 4.93
N LYS A 31 9.43 -13.07 5.20
CA LYS A 31 9.43 -14.16 4.20
C LYS A 31 8.02 -14.51 3.76
N PHE A 32 7.07 -14.61 4.70
CA PHE A 32 5.68 -14.90 4.38
C PHE A 32 5.06 -13.80 3.51
N LEU A 33 5.19 -12.53 3.93
CA LEU A 33 4.70 -11.37 3.17
C LEU A 33 5.35 -11.29 1.79
N SER A 34 6.65 -11.60 1.68
CA SER A 34 7.35 -11.67 0.39
C SER A 34 6.85 -12.81 -0.50
N GLY A 35 6.46 -13.94 0.07
CA GLY A 35 5.82 -15.05 -0.66
C GLY A 35 4.45 -14.63 -1.20
N ALA A 36 3.61 -14.05 -0.33
CA ALA A 36 2.29 -13.55 -0.70
C ALA A 36 2.36 -12.48 -1.81
N HIS A 37 3.28 -11.52 -1.74
CA HIS A 37 3.45 -10.47 -2.75
C HIS A 37 3.91 -10.97 -4.13
N LYS A 38 4.54 -12.15 -4.20
CA LYS A 38 4.95 -12.75 -5.48
C LYS A 38 3.80 -13.39 -6.23
N MET A 39 2.68 -13.66 -5.56
CA MET A 39 1.50 -14.26 -6.16
C MET A 39 0.82 -13.27 -7.12
N ARG A 40 0.59 -13.71 -8.36
CA ARG A 40 0.11 -12.84 -9.45
C ARG A 40 -1.40 -12.85 -9.63
N ASP A 41 -2.11 -13.70 -8.89
CA ASP A 41 -3.56 -13.88 -8.95
C ASP A 41 -4.31 -12.88 -8.06
N GLY A 42 -3.61 -11.94 -7.40
CA GLY A 42 -4.21 -10.88 -6.60
C GLY A 42 -4.79 -11.33 -5.25
N ARG A 43 -4.77 -12.64 -4.95
CA ARG A 43 -5.46 -13.26 -3.82
C ARG A 43 -5.02 -12.83 -2.41
N PHE A 44 -3.93 -12.05 -2.33
CA PHE A 44 -3.36 -11.56 -1.07
C PHE A 44 -3.24 -10.05 -1.03
N GLU A 45 -3.75 -9.33 -2.03
CA GLU A 45 -3.59 -7.87 -2.08
C GLU A 45 -4.26 -7.17 -0.89
N ILE A 46 -5.49 -7.57 -0.55
CA ILE A 46 -6.24 -7.02 0.58
C ILE A 46 -5.60 -7.45 1.90
N PHE A 47 -5.23 -8.74 2.04
CA PHE A 47 -4.47 -9.22 3.19
C PHE A 47 -3.20 -8.39 3.45
N LEU A 48 -2.38 -8.15 2.43
CA LEU A 48 -1.13 -7.38 2.58
C LEU A 48 -1.38 -5.92 2.94
N ARG A 49 -2.44 -5.30 2.39
CA ARG A 49 -2.89 -3.96 2.77
C ARG A 49 -3.30 -3.89 4.24
N PHE A 50 -4.06 -4.87 4.74
CA PHE A 50 -4.38 -4.93 6.16
C PHE A 50 -3.16 -5.14 7.04
N VAL A 51 -2.20 -5.98 6.65
CA VAL A 51 -0.95 -6.13 7.41
C VAL A 51 -0.19 -4.82 7.49
N ALA A 52 -0.07 -4.08 6.38
CA ALA A 52 0.55 -2.76 6.39
C ALA A 52 -0.25 -1.76 7.25
N GLY A 53 -1.59 -1.77 7.15
CA GLY A 53 -2.49 -0.93 7.93
C GLY A 53 -2.36 -1.15 9.44
N LEU A 54 -2.28 -2.40 9.89
CA LEU A 54 -2.10 -2.74 11.30
C LEU A 54 -0.74 -2.31 11.87
N SER A 55 0.22 -1.90 11.03
CA SER A 55 1.46 -1.28 11.47
C SER A 55 1.32 0.23 11.79
N SER A 56 0.19 0.85 11.40
CA SER A 56 -0.15 2.22 11.77
C SER A 56 -0.60 2.29 13.23
N PRO A 57 0.00 3.16 14.07
CA PRO A 57 -0.49 3.39 15.42
C PRO A 57 -1.96 3.85 15.45
N GLN A 58 -2.39 4.64 14.48
CA GLN A 58 -3.77 5.15 14.42
C GLN A 58 -4.78 4.03 14.15
N ALA A 59 -4.48 3.15 13.20
CA ALA A 59 -5.35 2.02 12.87
C ALA A 59 -5.33 0.93 13.95
N ALA A 60 -4.16 0.68 14.55
CA ALA A 60 -3.98 -0.32 15.59
C ALA A 60 -4.60 0.09 16.94
N HIS A 61 -4.61 1.38 17.28
CA HIS A 61 -4.97 1.87 18.62
C HIS A 61 -6.30 1.31 19.17
N LEU A 62 -7.35 1.26 18.35
CA LEU A 62 -8.63 0.72 18.80
C LEU A 62 -8.56 -0.79 19.05
N LEU A 63 -7.84 -1.53 18.20
CA LEU A 63 -7.67 -2.98 18.33
C LEU A 63 -6.80 -3.34 19.53
N GLU A 64 -5.70 -2.62 19.74
CA GLU A 64 -4.78 -2.82 20.87
C GLU A 64 -5.48 -2.62 22.22
N ARG A 65 -6.48 -1.73 22.29
CA ARG A 65 -7.31 -1.52 23.48
C ARG A 65 -8.09 -2.78 23.89
N PHE A 66 -8.45 -3.65 22.95
CA PHE A 66 -9.21 -4.87 23.21
C PHE A 66 -8.35 -6.13 23.20
N LEU A 67 -7.28 -6.16 22.41
CA LEU A 67 -6.47 -7.34 22.15
C LEU A 67 -5.11 -7.31 22.85
N GLY A 68 -4.77 -6.19 23.49
CA GLY A 68 -3.44 -5.93 24.02
C GLY A 68 -2.52 -5.30 22.96
N PRO A 69 -1.38 -4.73 23.39
CA PRO A 69 -0.45 -4.05 22.49
C PRO A 69 0.13 -5.03 21.47
N PHE A 70 0.23 -4.59 20.22
CA PHE A 70 0.88 -5.37 19.19
C PHE A 70 2.40 -5.38 19.39
N SER A 71 3.03 -6.47 18.98
CA SER A 71 4.48 -6.60 19.10
C SER A 71 5.20 -5.54 18.27
N HIS A 72 5.99 -4.70 18.94
CA HIS A 72 6.85 -3.71 18.28
C HIS A 72 7.79 -4.37 17.25
N GLN A 73 8.28 -5.58 17.54
CA GLN A 73 9.12 -6.32 16.61
C GLN A 73 8.37 -6.69 15.31
N THR A 74 7.11 -7.12 15.42
CA THR A 74 6.27 -7.42 14.26
C THR A 74 6.00 -6.17 13.44
N THR A 75 5.62 -5.06 14.08
CA THR A 75 5.42 -3.75 13.44
C THR A 75 6.67 -3.30 12.68
N CYS A 76 7.85 -3.37 13.30
CA CYS A 76 9.12 -3.01 12.66
C CYS A 76 9.45 -3.92 11.45
N ARG A 77 9.18 -5.24 11.55
CA ARG A 77 9.37 -6.17 10.43
C ARG A 77 8.42 -5.85 9.26
N VAL A 78 7.16 -5.49 9.53
CA VAL A 78 6.21 -5.08 8.50
C VAL A 78 6.64 -3.78 7.84
N ILE A 79 7.02 -2.76 8.61
CA ILE A 79 7.51 -1.48 8.10
C ILE A 79 8.75 -1.67 7.22
N GLY A 80 9.72 -2.48 7.67
CA GLY A 80 10.91 -2.81 6.90
C GLY A 80 10.58 -3.54 5.59
N TRP A 81 9.60 -4.44 5.62
CA TRP A 81 9.12 -5.12 4.42
C TRP A 81 8.42 -4.16 3.44
N VAL A 82 7.56 -3.26 3.92
CA VAL A 82 6.92 -2.24 3.06
C VAL A 82 7.99 -1.39 2.38
N LYS A 83 8.99 -0.92 3.14
CA LYS A 83 10.14 -0.18 2.61
C LYS A 83 10.81 -0.93 1.45
N GLU A 84 11.21 -2.17 1.69
CA GLU A 84 11.89 -3.03 0.70
C GLU A 84 11.04 -3.19 -0.57
N LYS A 85 9.72 -3.36 -0.45
CA LYS A 85 8.86 -3.55 -1.63
C LYS A 85 8.68 -2.27 -2.42
N VAL A 86 8.47 -1.13 -1.78
CA VAL A 86 8.35 0.16 -2.48
C VAL A 86 9.64 0.47 -3.23
N GLU A 87 10.79 0.42 -2.54
CA GLU A 87 12.10 0.69 -3.15
C GLU A 87 12.41 -0.28 -4.30
N GLY A 88 12.04 -1.55 -4.16
CA GLY A 88 12.26 -2.58 -5.17
C GLY A 88 11.31 -2.57 -6.37
N GLN A 89 10.27 -1.72 -6.41
CA GLN A 89 9.38 -1.60 -7.58
C GLN A 89 9.74 -0.42 -8.51
N PHE A 90 10.55 0.54 -8.06
CA PHE A 90 10.98 1.65 -8.92
C PHE A 90 11.79 1.11 -10.12
N GLY A 91 11.46 1.57 -11.32
CA GLY A 91 12.06 1.10 -12.58
C GLY A 91 11.33 -0.04 -13.28
N ASN A 92 10.31 -0.65 -12.66
CA ASN A 92 9.49 -1.68 -13.30
C ASN A 92 8.11 -1.15 -13.73
N THR A 93 8.07 -0.07 -14.51
CA THR A 93 6.81 0.58 -14.95
C THR A 93 6.56 0.52 -16.47
N GLU A 94 7.38 -0.22 -17.21
CA GLU A 94 7.22 -0.37 -18.67
C GLU A 94 6.00 -1.23 -19.05
N SER A 95 5.60 -2.17 -18.18
CA SER A 95 4.45 -3.04 -18.40
C SER A 95 3.26 -2.70 -17.50
N GLU A 96 2.04 -3.00 -17.96
CA GLU A 96 0.81 -2.95 -17.16
C GLU A 96 0.96 -3.68 -15.80
N SER A 97 1.56 -4.88 -15.82
CA SER A 97 1.80 -5.66 -14.59
C SER A 97 2.78 -4.96 -13.65
N GLY A 98 3.80 -4.30 -14.19
CA GLY A 98 4.77 -3.55 -13.41
C GLY A 98 4.14 -2.33 -12.75
N LYS A 99 3.37 -1.54 -13.51
CA LYS A 99 2.58 -0.40 -13.00
C LYS A 99 1.64 -0.82 -11.88
N ARG A 100 0.93 -1.94 -12.05
CA ARG A 100 0.03 -2.49 -11.02
C ARG A 100 0.77 -2.90 -9.74
N LYS A 101 1.95 -3.51 -9.88
CA LYS A 101 2.78 -3.88 -8.72
C LYS A 101 3.28 -2.65 -7.96
N LEU A 102 3.74 -1.62 -8.68
CA LEU A 102 4.13 -0.35 -8.06
C LEU A 102 2.94 0.29 -7.33
N LEU A 103 1.78 0.37 -7.99
CA LEU A 103 0.57 0.90 -7.37
C LEU A 103 0.19 0.12 -6.10
N ASN A 104 0.24 -1.21 -6.12
CA ASN A 104 0.01 -2.04 -4.95
C ASN A 104 0.99 -1.74 -3.80
N THR A 105 2.27 -1.47 -4.10
CA THR A 105 3.21 -1.06 -3.05
C THR A 105 2.91 0.33 -2.48
N PHE A 106 2.35 1.24 -3.28
CA PHE A 106 1.85 2.51 -2.79
C PHE A 106 0.62 2.36 -1.90
N HIS A 107 -0.24 1.37 -2.17
CA HIS A 107 -1.31 1.02 -1.21
C HIS A 107 -0.73 0.59 0.13
N TYR A 108 0.31 -0.26 0.18
CA TYR A 108 0.93 -0.63 1.47
C TYR A 108 1.51 0.58 2.19
N LEU A 109 2.17 1.48 1.46
CA LEU A 109 2.73 2.69 2.02
C LEU A 109 1.64 3.60 2.61
N PHE A 110 0.55 3.80 1.86
CA PHE A 110 -0.62 4.55 2.29
C PHE A 110 -1.26 3.95 3.55
N GLU A 111 -1.53 2.64 3.56
CA GLU A 111 -2.15 1.98 4.71
C GLU A 111 -1.29 2.09 5.98
N SER A 112 0.04 2.03 5.85
CA SER A 112 0.95 2.17 7.01
C SER A 112 0.84 3.52 7.73
N GLN A 113 0.31 4.55 7.05
CA GLN A 113 0.19 5.94 7.54
C GLN A 113 1.50 6.49 8.16
N ASN A 114 2.64 5.94 7.74
CA ASN A 114 3.95 6.28 8.27
C ASN A 114 4.62 7.35 7.39
N LYS A 115 4.47 8.62 7.79
CA LYS A 115 5.01 9.77 7.04
C LYS A 115 6.52 9.70 6.83
N ALA A 116 7.27 9.25 7.84
CA ALA A 116 8.72 9.11 7.74
C ALA A 116 9.10 8.01 6.73
N LEU A 117 8.39 6.89 6.73
CA LEU A 117 8.56 5.83 5.74
C LEU A 117 8.25 6.34 4.33
N ALA A 118 7.15 7.08 4.15
CA ALA A 118 6.78 7.68 2.87
C ALA A 118 7.88 8.61 2.37
N GLN A 119 8.27 9.60 3.17
CA GLN A 119 9.35 10.52 2.84
C GLN A 119 10.66 9.79 2.46
N ASN A 120 11.05 8.77 3.24
CA ASN A 120 12.28 8.03 2.99
C ASN A 120 12.26 7.15 1.73
N THR A 121 11.07 6.76 1.25
CA THR A 121 10.93 5.84 0.11
C THR A 121 10.60 6.56 -1.19
N VAL A 122 9.75 7.59 -1.13
CA VAL A 122 9.27 8.30 -2.33
C VAL A 122 9.82 9.73 -2.46
N GLY A 123 10.54 10.24 -1.44
CA GLY A 123 11.04 11.62 -1.39
C GLY A 123 11.87 12.07 -2.58
N SER A 124 12.68 11.17 -3.13
CA SER A 124 13.55 11.42 -4.28
C SER A 124 12.95 11.00 -5.63
N VAL A 125 11.69 10.58 -5.67
CA VAL A 125 11.05 10.11 -6.91
C VAL A 125 10.73 11.30 -7.80
N GLU A 126 11.37 11.33 -8.97
CA GLU A 126 11.16 12.40 -9.96
C GLU A 126 10.10 12.06 -11.00
N THR A 127 9.75 10.78 -11.18
CA THR A 127 8.88 10.32 -12.28
C THR A 127 7.97 9.18 -11.86
N LEU A 128 6.67 9.33 -12.11
CA LEU A 128 5.65 8.30 -11.94
C LEU A 128 4.86 8.13 -13.23
N LYS A 129 4.83 6.90 -13.76
CA LYS A 129 4.15 6.56 -15.02
C LYS A 129 3.11 5.48 -14.80
N PHE A 130 1.84 5.85 -14.85
CA PHE A 130 0.71 4.95 -14.75
C PHE A 130 -0.17 4.95 -16.00
N SER A 131 0.26 5.59 -17.10
CA SER A 131 -0.51 5.65 -18.34
C SER A 131 -1.12 4.31 -18.75
N ARG A 132 -2.36 4.35 -19.22
CA ARG A 132 -3.19 3.20 -19.62
C ARG A 132 -3.61 2.25 -18.50
N LEU A 133 -3.14 2.44 -17.26
CA LEU A 133 -3.66 1.73 -16.11
C LEU A 133 -4.93 2.42 -15.62
N ARG A 134 -6.06 1.71 -15.65
CA ARG A 134 -7.32 2.24 -15.09
C ARG A 134 -7.16 2.48 -13.59
N LEU A 135 -7.41 3.70 -13.14
CA LEU A 135 -7.32 4.09 -11.72
C LEU A 135 -8.70 4.30 -11.12
N THR A 136 -8.91 3.73 -9.93
CA THR A 136 -10.08 3.97 -9.10
C THR A 136 -9.93 5.25 -8.29
N GLN A 137 -11.01 5.71 -7.67
CA GLN A 137 -10.96 6.84 -6.72
C GLN A 137 -9.98 6.57 -5.56
N ILE A 138 -9.90 5.32 -5.09
CA ILE A 138 -8.98 4.91 -4.01
C ILE A 138 -7.54 5.00 -4.52
N ASP A 139 -7.26 4.54 -5.74
CA ASP A 139 -5.92 4.65 -6.34
C ASP A 139 -5.49 6.12 -6.46
N CYS A 140 -6.40 7.02 -6.81
CA CYS A 140 -6.13 8.46 -6.86
C CYS A 140 -5.82 9.04 -5.47
N ALA A 141 -6.52 8.61 -4.42
CA ALA A 141 -6.20 9.02 -3.05
C ALA A 141 -4.81 8.52 -2.60
N VAL A 142 -4.47 7.27 -2.95
CA VAL A 142 -3.16 6.69 -2.68
C VAL A 142 -2.05 7.44 -3.42
N LEU A 143 -2.25 7.72 -4.71
CA LEU A 143 -1.30 8.51 -5.49
C LEU A 143 -1.14 9.93 -4.93
N SER A 144 -2.23 10.56 -4.51
CA SER A 144 -2.16 11.87 -3.87
C SER A 144 -1.28 11.84 -2.63
N HIS A 145 -1.50 10.86 -1.75
CA HIS A 145 -0.67 10.69 -0.55
C HIS A 145 0.81 10.47 -0.90
N VAL A 146 1.11 9.65 -1.90
CA VAL A 146 2.50 9.42 -2.31
C VAL A 146 3.15 10.68 -2.86
N ILE A 147 2.49 11.38 -3.78
CA ILE A 147 3.03 12.61 -4.41
C ILE A 147 3.22 13.72 -3.38
N GLU A 148 2.37 13.78 -2.35
CA GLU A 148 2.55 14.70 -1.21
C GLU A 148 3.96 14.59 -0.60
N PHE A 149 4.54 13.38 -0.54
CA PHE A 149 5.89 13.14 -0.02
C PHE A 149 7.00 13.12 -1.08
N CYS A 150 6.71 13.30 -2.38
CA CYS A 150 7.74 13.39 -3.41
C CYS A 150 8.29 14.82 -3.51
N ASP A 151 9.45 15.12 -2.93
CA ASP A 151 10.02 16.48 -2.94
C ASP A 151 10.61 16.88 -4.30
N THR A 152 11.07 15.90 -5.07
CA THR A 152 11.74 16.11 -6.36
C THR A 152 10.85 15.78 -7.56
N MET A 153 9.53 15.73 -7.37
CA MET A 153 8.58 15.32 -8.39
C MET A 153 8.68 16.21 -9.64
N LYS A 154 8.93 15.61 -10.82
CA LYS A 154 8.97 16.32 -12.11
C LYS A 154 7.88 15.86 -13.06
N HIS A 155 7.72 14.55 -13.27
CA HIS A 155 6.87 14.00 -14.32
C HIS A 155 5.83 12.99 -13.82
N LEU A 156 4.54 13.32 -13.97
CA LEU A 156 3.43 12.43 -13.69
C LEU A 156 2.67 12.11 -15.00
N ASP A 157 2.63 10.84 -15.39
CA ASP A 157 1.96 10.36 -16.61
C ASP A 157 0.74 9.48 -16.26
N LEU A 158 -0.45 10.03 -16.45
CA LEU A 158 -1.78 9.46 -16.19
C LEU A 158 -2.63 9.37 -17.48
N VAL A 159 -2.00 9.44 -18.65
CA VAL A 159 -2.68 9.35 -19.96
C VAL A 159 -3.49 8.04 -20.05
N PHE A 160 -4.76 8.13 -20.45
CA PHE A 160 -5.68 6.99 -20.57
C PHE A 160 -5.88 6.19 -19.26
N CYS A 161 -5.80 6.83 -18.09
CA CYS A 161 -6.12 6.19 -16.80
C CYS A 161 -7.62 6.15 -16.44
N TYR A 162 -8.49 6.76 -17.27
CA TYR A 162 -9.95 6.82 -17.06
C TYR A 162 -10.37 7.34 -15.68
N ILE A 163 -9.65 8.34 -15.16
CA ILE A 163 -9.89 8.94 -13.85
C ILE A 163 -11.23 9.69 -13.85
N GLN A 164 -12.12 9.36 -12.92
CA GLN A 164 -13.39 10.04 -12.73
C GLN A 164 -13.22 11.36 -11.95
N SER A 165 -14.22 12.23 -11.97
CA SER A 165 -14.19 13.53 -11.29
C SER A 165 -13.79 13.44 -9.82
N GLU A 166 -14.30 12.44 -9.09
CA GLU A 166 -13.93 12.22 -7.69
C GLU A 166 -12.46 11.83 -7.51
N GLY A 167 -11.88 11.09 -8.46
CA GLY A 167 -10.46 10.76 -8.47
C GLY A 167 -9.59 11.99 -8.76
N LEU A 168 -10.03 12.86 -9.67
CA LEU A 168 -9.35 14.13 -9.95
C LEU A 168 -9.35 15.05 -8.71
N GLN A 169 -10.48 15.14 -7.99
CA GLN A 169 -10.55 15.89 -6.73
C GLN A 169 -9.56 15.38 -5.68
N ARG A 170 -9.27 14.08 -5.65
CA ARG A 170 -8.23 13.53 -4.75
C ARG A 170 -6.82 13.96 -5.17
N LEU A 171 -6.54 14.04 -6.47
CA LEU A 171 -5.22 14.38 -6.98
C LEU A 171 -4.94 15.89 -6.99
N GLU A 172 -5.98 16.71 -7.18
CA GLU A 172 -5.88 18.17 -7.30
C GLU A 172 -4.91 18.84 -6.31
N PRO A 173 -4.94 18.51 -4.99
CA PRO A 173 -4.09 19.19 -4.01
C PRO A 173 -2.59 19.02 -4.25
N VAL A 174 -2.17 17.98 -4.97
CA VAL A 174 -0.74 17.64 -5.15
C VAL A 174 -0.23 17.85 -6.57
N LEU A 175 -1.11 18.16 -7.53
CA LEU A 175 -0.71 18.35 -8.94
C LEU A 175 0.27 19.52 -9.12
N HIS A 176 0.22 20.52 -8.24
CA HIS A 176 1.15 21.66 -8.24
C HIS A 176 2.61 21.25 -8.02
N LYS A 177 2.87 20.06 -7.46
CA LYS A 177 4.24 19.53 -7.31
C LYS A 177 4.82 18.99 -8.62
N CYS A 178 4.00 18.73 -9.63
CA CYS A 178 4.44 18.16 -10.90
C CYS A 178 4.83 19.26 -11.89
N GLN A 179 6.03 19.20 -12.45
CA GLN A 179 6.46 20.11 -13.53
C GLN A 179 5.78 19.77 -14.86
N VAL A 180 5.56 18.47 -15.10
CA VAL A 180 4.90 17.94 -16.30
C VAL A 180 3.84 16.93 -15.87
N LEU A 181 2.60 17.23 -16.19
CA LEU A 181 1.45 16.33 -16.07
C LEU A 181 1.01 15.91 -17.48
N ARG A 182 0.87 14.60 -17.71
CA ARG A 182 0.36 14.04 -18.97
C ARG A 182 -0.85 13.16 -18.70
#